data_AF-A0A9R1U2P1-F1
#
_entry.id   AF-A0A9R1U2P1-F1
#
_cell.length_a   1.000
_cell.length_b   1.000
_cell.length_c   1.000
_cell.angle_alpha   90.00
_cell.angle_beta   90.00
_cell.angle_gamma   90.00
#
_symmetry.space_group_name_H-M   'P 1'
#
loop_
_entity.id
_entity.type
_entity.pdbx_description
1 polymer ?
#
loop_
_entity_poly.entity_id
_entity_poly.type
_entity_poly.pdbx_seq_one_letter_code
_entity_poly.pdbx_strand_id
1 'polypeptide(L)'
;MIPPTGDGFWATVELLVHAIPDARGDRFSDDIEDWLETVASKVEVIRERKRRVNPQDDQDLYPGYRPIIDCSFSNPPVRSKLEMLMGSNVVRLTDRRYMLKLMARIRQDYENRQQSRIEERKKNELMRTKMMILNRLIPVQEAPVEIRRYPLFQLYLYCDAIIEEKRKKRSPKQIKIAQSLYRNLYPHTETEEKLGTEETEVYMKRVHVNGSPELVPLTAEELAEVKREEEAESDIVNGYMLTQEEYDRLHYETAAIKDLREAQNVEDMYARAHEILGILYSYVDDGKYKKPLKEESSASSPEGQEHVDEPETAQSTTQD
;
A
#
# COMPACT_ATOMS: atom_id res chain seq x y z
N MET A 1 5.92 -61.96 16.12
CA MET A 1 6.17 -60.94 15.08
C MET A 1 5.60 -59.63 15.58
N ILE A 2 6.48 -58.66 15.79
CA ILE A 2 6.18 -57.33 16.36
C ILE A 2 5.65 -56.44 15.23
N PRO A 3 4.49 -55.78 15.37
CA PRO A 3 4.10 -54.74 14.42
C PRO A 3 4.90 -53.46 14.70
N PRO A 4 5.38 -52.75 13.67
CA PRO A 4 6.03 -51.47 13.90
C PRO A 4 4.99 -50.44 14.36
N THR A 5 5.34 -49.77 15.44
CA THR A 5 4.75 -48.53 15.94
C THR A 5 4.90 -47.44 14.89
N GLY A 6 3.77 -46.88 14.42
CA GLY A 6 3.76 -45.73 13.53
C GLY A 6 2.35 -45.27 13.17
N ASP A 7 1.96 -44.12 13.73
CA ASP A 7 1.03 -43.14 13.18
C ASP A 7 -0.47 -43.50 13.05
N GLY A 8 -1.17 -43.36 14.17
CA GLY A 8 -2.63 -43.39 14.30
C GLY A 8 -3.39 -42.23 13.63
N PHE A 9 -2.76 -41.48 12.72
CA PHE A 9 -3.45 -40.49 11.89
C PHE A 9 -3.72 -41.04 10.49
N TRP A 10 -2.69 -41.56 9.81
CA TRP A 10 -2.81 -42.05 8.43
C TRP A 10 -3.63 -43.34 8.32
N ALA A 11 -3.54 -44.21 9.32
CA ALA A 11 -4.38 -45.42 9.39
C ALA A 11 -5.89 -45.09 9.52
N THR A 12 -6.22 -43.97 10.18
CA THR A 12 -7.61 -43.51 10.33
C THR A 12 -8.12 -42.84 9.07
N VAL A 13 -7.26 -42.11 8.35
CA VAL A 13 -7.57 -41.49 7.06
C VAL A 13 -7.81 -42.57 5.98
N GLU A 14 -6.98 -43.61 5.91
CA GLU A 14 -7.20 -44.73 4.97
C GLU A 14 -8.53 -45.44 5.22
N LEU A 15 -8.88 -45.68 6.49
CA LEU A 15 -10.17 -46.26 6.87
C LEU A 15 -11.35 -45.36 6.48
N LEU A 16 -11.21 -44.04 6.60
CA LEU A 16 -12.25 -43.08 6.23
C LEU A 16 -12.44 -42.98 4.71
N VAL A 17 -11.35 -43.07 3.95
CA VAL A 17 -11.35 -43.03 2.48
C VAL A 17 -11.93 -44.33 1.89
N HIS A 18 -11.67 -45.47 2.52
CA HIS A 18 -12.22 -46.76 2.08
C HIS A 18 -13.65 -47.04 2.56
N ALA A 19 -14.16 -46.32 3.57
CA ALA A 19 -15.53 -46.48 4.09
C ALA A 19 -16.60 -45.72 3.28
N ILE A 20 -16.22 -44.98 2.23
CA ILE A 20 -17.19 -44.32 1.33
C ILE A 20 -17.63 -45.36 0.28
N PRO A 21 -18.90 -45.81 0.29
CA PRO A 21 -19.37 -46.77 -0.69
C PRO A 21 -19.45 -46.08 -2.07
N ASP A 22 -18.71 -46.60 -3.03
CA ASP A 22 -18.82 -46.39 -4.49
C ASP A 22 -19.36 -45.02 -4.94
N ALA A 23 -18.55 -43.97 -4.77
CA ALA A 23 -18.66 -42.76 -5.58
C ALA A 23 -17.88 -42.95 -6.89
N ARG A 24 -18.24 -43.95 -7.71
CA ARG A 24 -17.75 -44.10 -9.09
C ARG A 24 -18.51 -43.18 -10.06
N GLY A 25 -18.71 -41.94 -9.66
CA GLY A 25 -19.33 -40.91 -10.48
C GLY A 25 -18.77 -39.59 -10.00
N ASP A 26 -17.87 -39.03 -10.80
CA ASP A 26 -17.24 -37.74 -10.54
C ASP A 26 -18.26 -36.63 -10.75
N ARG A 27 -19.18 -36.52 -9.79
CA ARG A 27 -20.32 -35.60 -9.81
C ARG A 27 -19.91 -34.13 -9.88
N PHE A 28 -18.62 -33.85 -9.71
CA PHE A 28 -18.02 -32.52 -9.82
C PHE A 28 -17.28 -32.29 -11.15
N SER A 29 -16.87 -33.34 -11.87
CA SER A 29 -16.21 -33.19 -13.18
C SER A 29 -17.19 -32.77 -14.27
N ASP A 30 -18.37 -33.40 -14.30
CA ASP A 30 -19.41 -33.10 -15.29
C ASP A 30 -19.85 -31.62 -15.21
N ASP A 31 -19.97 -31.06 -14.00
CA ASP A 31 -20.32 -29.65 -13.76
C ASP A 31 -19.22 -28.68 -14.22
N ILE A 32 -17.95 -29.09 -14.15
CA ILE A 32 -16.81 -28.28 -14.61
C ILE A 32 -16.72 -28.33 -16.13
N GLU A 33 -16.94 -29.48 -16.75
CA GLU A 33 -16.92 -29.65 -18.20
C GLU A 33 -18.08 -28.89 -18.87
N ASP A 34 -19.30 -28.99 -18.35
CA ASP A 34 -20.46 -28.21 -18.80
C ASP A 34 -20.21 -26.69 -18.64
N TRP A 35 -19.56 -26.30 -17.54
CA TRP A 35 -19.20 -24.90 -17.32
C TRP A 35 -18.13 -24.43 -18.31
N LEU A 36 -17.10 -25.23 -18.57
CA LEU A 36 -16.05 -24.92 -19.54
C LEU A 36 -16.62 -24.83 -20.96
N GLU A 37 -17.55 -25.70 -21.34
CA GLU A 37 -18.20 -25.68 -22.65
C GLU A 37 -19.14 -24.46 -22.79
N THR A 38 -19.82 -24.08 -21.71
CA THR A 38 -20.63 -22.86 -21.66
C THR A 38 -19.77 -21.60 -21.77
N VAL A 39 -18.61 -21.57 -21.09
CA VAL A 39 -17.65 -20.45 -21.16
C VAL A 39 -17.01 -20.39 -22.56
N ALA A 40 -16.60 -21.52 -23.13
CA ALA A 40 -16.05 -21.61 -24.48
C ALA A 40 -17.05 -21.08 -25.52
N SER A 41 -18.30 -21.57 -25.46
CA SER A 41 -19.39 -21.10 -26.33
C SER A 41 -19.63 -19.60 -26.21
N LYS A 42 -19.58 -19.06 -24.99
CA LYS A 42 -19.75 -17.62 -24.73
C LYS A 42 -18.57 -16.80 -25.26
N VAL A 43 -17.34 -17.31 -25.15
CA VAL A 43 -16.14 -16.70 -25.72
C VAL A 43 -16.19 -16.71 -27.25
N GLU A 44 -16.63 -17.82 -27.85
CA GLU A 44 -16.86 -17.95 -29.30
C GLU A 44 -17.86 -16.90 -29.79
N VAL A 45 -19.00 -16.76 -29.12
CA VAL A 45 -20.03 -15.76 -29.45
C VAL A 45 -19.49 -14.33 -29.30
N ILE A 46 -18.67 -14.05 -28.29
CA ILE A 46 -18.03 -12.74 -28.11
C ILE A 46 -17.00 -12.47 -29.23
N ARG A 47 -16.19 -13.47 -29.59
CA ARG A 47 -15.20 -13.39 -30.68
C ARG A 47 -15.90 -13.17 -32.02
N GLU A 48 -16.98 -13.90 -32.28
CA GLU A 48 -17.77 -13.78 -33.50
C GLU A 48 -18.51 -12.43 -33.56
N ARG A 49 -19.02 -11.94 -32.43
CA ARG A 49 -19.60 -10.60 -32.34
C ARG A 49 -18.56 -9.50 -32.56
N LYS A 50 -17.31 -9.69 -32.10
CA LYS A 50 -16.18 -8.79 -32.40
C LYS A 50 -15.79 -8.82 -33.88
N ARG A 51 -15.71 -10.00 -34.50
CA ARG A 51 -15.47 -10.15 -35.95
C ARG A 51 -16.50 -9.42 -36.80
N ARG A 52 -17.79 -9.51 -36.42
CA ARG A 52 -18.87 -8.79 -37.13
C ARG A 52 -18.82 -7.27 -36.97
N VAL A 53 -18.20 -6.77 -35.90
CA VAL A 53 -18.04 -5.33 -35.63
C VAL A 53 -16.78 -4.77 -36.28
N ASN A 54 -15.74 -5.58 -36.50
CA ASN A 54 -14.51 -5.17 -37.18
C ASN A 54 -13.93 -6.30 -38.06
N PRO A 55 -14.37 -6.43 -39.34
CA PRO A 55 -13.97 -7.55 -40.21
C PRO A 55 -12.49 -7.54 -40.66
N GLN A 56 -11.72 -6.50 -40.31
CA GLN A 56 -10.38 -6.23 -40.84
C GLN A 56 -9.23 -6.63 -39.91
N ASP A 57 -9.52 -7.10 -38.69
CA ASP A 57 -8.47 -7.38 -37.68
C ASP A 57 -7.90 -8.82 -37.74
N ASP A 58 -8.44 -9.70 -38.59
CA ASP A 58 -7.94 -11.08 -38.80
C ASP A 58 -6.96 -11.17 -40.00
N GLN A 59 -6.05 -10.20 -40.13
CA GLN A 59 -4.80 -10.44 -40.88
C GLN A 59 -3.71 -10.76 -39.87
N ASP A 60 -3.22 -12.00 -39.93
CA ASP A 60 -2.08 -12.52 -39.20
C ASP A 60 -0.91 -11.53 -39.23
N LEU A 61 -0.76 -10.77 -38.15
CA LEU A 61 0.26 -9.74 -38.01
C LEU A 61 1.59 -10.42 -37.63
N TYR A 62 2.45 -10.61 -38.63
CA TYR A 62 3.87 -10.92 -38.42
C TYR A 62 4.49 -9.97 -37.38
N PRO A 63 5.29 -10.46 -36.42
CA PRO A 63 5.83 -9.64 -35.34
C PRO A 63 6.98 -8.78 -35.89
N GLY A 64 6.68 -7.59 -36.40
CA GLY A 64 7.73 -6.67 -36.83
C GLY A 64 7.30 -5.37 -37.50
N TYR A 65 6.08 -5.27 -38.02
CA TYR A 65 5.63 -4.05 -38.68
C TYR A 65 4.55 -3.37 -37.86
N ARG A 66 4.89 -2.20 -37.30
CA ARG A 66 3.90 -1.24 -36.81
C ARG A 66 2.88 -1.01 -37.93
N PRO A 67 1.57 -0.88 -37.63
CA PRO A 67 0.59 -0.57 -38.66
C PRO A 67 1.03 0.72 -39.34
N ILE A 68 1.31 0.62 -40.64
CA ILE A 68 1.48 1.77 -41.52
C ILE A 68 0.16 2.52 -41.39
N ILE A 69 0.18 3.65 -40.70
CA ILE A 69 -0.97 4.54 -40.62
C ILE A 69 -1.21 4.97 -42.06
N ASP A 70 -2.23 4.38 -42.68
CA ASP A 70 -2.60 4.69 -44.04
C ASP A 70 -3.22 6.09 -44.02
N CYS A 71 -2.37 7.10 -44.18
CA CYS A 71 -2.72 8.51 -44.23
C CYS A 71 -3.41 8.86 -45.56
N SER A 72 -4.30 8.00 -46.04
CA SER A 72 -5.22 8.39 -47.09
C SER A 72 -6.02 9.59 -46.57
N PHE A 73 -6.15 10.63 -47.40
CA PHE A 73 -6.81 11.91 -47.05
C PHE A 73 -8.29 11.75 -46.62
N SER A 74 -8.81 10.53 -46.63
CA SER A 74 -10.17 10.17 -46.24
C SER A 74 -10.19 8.97 -45.29
N ASN A 75 -9.71 9.14 -44.05
CA ASN A 75 -9.93 8.16 -42.98
C ASN A 75 -11.36 8.33 -42.41
N PRO A 76 -12.29 7.36 -42.58
CA PRO A 76 -13.69 7.52 -42.17
C PRO A 76 -13.89 7.75 -40.66
N PRO A 77 -13.17 7.06 -39.75
CA PRO A 77 -13.17 7.39 -38.33
C PRO A 77 -12.79 8.84 -38.01
N VAL A 78 -11.74 9.37 -38.65
CA VAL A 78 -11.32 10.76 -38.44
C VAL A 78 -12.37 11.73 -38.97
N ARG A 79 -12.97 11.43 -40.12
CA ARG A 79 -14.06 12.21 -40.71
C ARG A 79 -15.27 12.29 -39.77
N SER A 80 -15.75 11.15 -39.29
CA SER A 80 -16.88 11.08 -38.34
C SER A 80 -16.56 11.80 -37.03
N LYS A 81 -15.33 11.65 -36.52
CA LYS A 81 -14.90 12.34 -35.30
C LYS A 81 -14.81 13.85 -35.48
N LEU A 82 -14.33 14.33 -36.62
CA LEU A 82 -14.31 15.76 -36.95
C LEU A 82 -15.73 16.32 -37.12
N GLU A 83 -16.62 15.58 -37.77
CA GLU A 83 -18.04 15.96 -37.89
C GLU A 83 -18.72 16.04 -36.52
N MET A 84 -18.46 15.09 -35.63
CA MET A 84 -18.97 15.13 -34.25
C MET A 84 -18.38 16.30 -33.44
N LEU A 85 -17.06 16.55 -33.53
CA LEU A 85 -16.40 17.59 -32.74
C LEU A 85 -16.63 18.99 -33.28
N MET A 86 -16.60 19.18 -34.60
CA MET A 86 -16.62 20.49 -35.26
C MET A 86 -17.89 20.76 -36.06
N GLY A 87 -18.74 19.76 -36.32
CA GLY A 87 -19.91 19.85 -37.19
C GLY A 87 -19.56 19.81 -38.68
N SER A 88 -18.29 19.62 -39.03
CA SER A 88 -17.80 19.57 -40.41
C SER A 88 -16.60 18.65 -40.52
N ASN A 89 -16.47 18.00 -41.67
CA ASN A 89 -15.34 17.15 -42.02
C ASN A 89 -14.17 17.92 -42.67
N VAL A 90 -14.38 19.20 -43.00
CA VAL A 90 -13.36 20.04 -43.66
C VAL A 90 -12.53 20.76 -42.60
N VAL A 91 -11.22 20.56 -42.64
CA VAL A 91 -10.26 21.16 -41.70
C VAL A 91 -9.60 22.37 -42.36
N ARG A 92 -9.68 23.54 -41.72
CA ARG A 92 -8.99 24.76 -42.17
C ARG A 92 -7.65 24.89 -41.44
N LEU A 93 -6.60 24.28 -41.99
CA LEU A 93 -5.26 24.26 -41.37
C LEU A 93 -4.62 25.64 -41.27
N THR A 94 -4.92 26.54 -42.20
CA THR A 94 -4.38 27.92 -42.24
C THR A 94 -5.10 28.88 -41.29
N ASP A 95 -6.29 28.52 -40.82
CA ASP A 95 -7.06 29.36 -39.90
C ASP A 95 -6.70 29.02 -38.45
N ARG A 96 -5.93 29.92 -37.82
CA ARG A 96 -5.52 29.78 -36.42
C ARG A 96 -6.71 29.64 -35.47
N ARG A 97 -7.82 30.34 -35.70
CA ARG A 97 -9.00 30.27 -34.81
C ARG A 97 -9.66 28.90 -34.91
N TYR A 98 -9.75 28.35 -36.13
CA TYR A 98 -10.27 27.01 -36.36
C TYR A 98 -9.39 25.96 -35.64
N MET A 99 -8.07 26.03 -35.82
CA MET A 99 -7.14 25.06 -35.22
C MET A 99 -7.13 25.10 -33.69
N LEU A 100 -7.17 26.29 -33.07
CA LEU A 100 -7.27 26.42 -31.61
C LEU A 100 -8.59 25.83 -31.08
N LYS A 101 -9.70 26.10 -31.77
CA LYS A 101 -11.02 25.56 -31.40
C LYS A 101 -11.06 24.03 -31.53
N LEU A 102 -10.51 23.48 -32.62
CA LEU A 102 -10.41 22.04 -32.83
C LEU A 102 -9.57 21.39 -31.73
N MET A 103 -8.40 21.96 -31.41
CA MET A 103 -7.53 21.46 -30.35
C MET A 103 -8.24 21.46 -28.98
N ALA A 104 -8.93 22.55 -28.64
CA ALA A 104 -9.69 22.64 -27.40
C ALA A 104 -10.80 21.57 -27.32
N ARG A 105 -11.55 21.35 -28.41
CA ARG A 105 -12.60 20.35 -28.45
C ARG A 105 -12.09 18.91 -28.41
N ILE A 106 -10.96 18.62 -29.05
CA ILE A 106 -10.30 17.30 -28.96
C ILE A 106 -9.89 17.02 -27.51
N ARG A 107 -9.29 18.00 -26.84
CA ARG A 107 -8.91 17.88 -25.43
C ARG A 107 -10.13 17.63 -24.54
N GLN A 108 -11.18 18.43 -24.72
CA GLN A 108 -12.42 18.28 -23.96
C GLN A 108 -13.10 16.92 -24.18
N ASP A 109 -13.15 16.42 -25.42
CA ASP A 109 -13.68 15.07 -25.73
C ASP A 109 -12.87 13.97 -25.02
N TYR A 110 -11.54 14.11 -24.98
CA TYR A 110 -10.69 13.17 -24.24
C TYR A 110 -10.97 13.24 -22.73
N GLU A 111 -11.00 14.43 -22.14
CA GLU A 111 -11.30 14.64 -20.72
C GLU A 111 -12.67 14.08 -20.35
N ASN A 112 -13.70 14.36 -21.15
CA ASN A 112 -15.05 13.82 -20.96
C ASN A 112 -15.06 12.29 -21.01
N ARG A 113 -14.40 11.67 -21.99
CA ARG A 113 -14.31 10.21 -22.09
C ARG A 113 -13.59 9.61 -20.88
N GLN A 114 -12.51 10.23 -20.40
CA GLN A 114 -11.82 9.77 -19.20
C GLN A 114 -12.73 9.90 -17.98
N GLN A 115 -13.43 11.02 -17.85
CA GLN A 115 -14.35 11.27 -16.74
C GLN A 115 -15.49 10.25 -16.72
N SER A 116 -16.12 9.96 -17.87
CA SER A 116 -17.14 8.92 -17.97
C SER A 116 -16.61 7.54 -17.57
N ARG A 117 -15.37 7.19 -17.98
CA ARG A 117 -14.73 5.91 -17.57
C ARG A 117 -14.44 5.88 -16.07
N ILE A 118 -14.07 7.00 -15.46
CA ILE A 118 -13.83 7.10 -14.02
C ILE A 118 -15.16 6.94 -13.27
N GLU A 119 -16.22 7.62 -13.72
CA GLU A 119 -17.55 7.55 -13.12
C GLU A 119 -18.17 6.15 -13.24
N GLU A 120 -18.01 5.50 -14.39
CA GLU A 120 -18.43 4.12 -14.59
C GLU A 120 -17.71 3.17 -13.62
N ARG A 121 -16.38 3.31 -13.47
CA ARG A 121 -15.63 2.51 -12.50
C ARG A 121 -16.07 2.76 -11.06
N LYS A 122 -16.26 4.04 -10.68
CA LYS A 122 -16.79 4.40 -9.35
C LYS A 122 -18.15 3.76 -9.09
N LYS A 123 -19.04 3.78 -10.09
CA LYS A 123 -20.36 3.15 -10.01
C LYS A 123 -20.25 1.63 -9.88
N ASN A 124 -19.37 1.00 -10.64
CA ASN A 124 -19.16 -0.45 -10.58
C ASN A 124 -18.62 -0.89 -9.22
N GLU A 125 -17.64 -0.18 -8.65
CA GLU A 125 -17.13 -0.45 -7.30
C GLU A 125 -18.20 -0.23 -6.22
N LEU A 126 -19.01 0.83 -6.35
CA LEU A 126 -20.14 1.05 -5.45
C LEU A 126 -21.17 -0.08 -5.51
N MET A 127 -21.49 -0.57 -6.70
CA MET A 127 -22.43 -1.69 -6.87
C MET A 127 -21.84 -3.00 -6.34
N ARG A 128 -20.55 -3.25 -6.58
CA ARG A 128 -19.81 -4.40 -6.05
C ARG A 128 -19.84 -4.41 -4.51
N THR A 129 -19.46 -3.30 -3.88
CA THR A 129 -19.47 -3.16 -2.41
C THR A 129 -20.88 -3.32 -1.83
N LYS A 130 -21.90 -2.70 -2.43
CA LYS A 130 -23.30 -2.90 -2.05
C LYS A 130 -23.70 -4.38 -2.11
N MET A 131 -23.31 -5.08 -3.17
CA MET A 131 -23.60 -6.51 -3.32
C MET A 131 -22.88 -7.36 -2.26
N MET A 132 -21.62 -7.05 -1.95
CA MET A 132 -20.86 -7.74 -0.89
C MET A 132 -21.51 -7.59 0.49
N ILE A 133 -22.01 -6.39 0.81
CA ILE A 133 -22.71 -6.14 2.08
C ILE A 133 -24.04 -6.90 2.12
N LEU A 134 -24.81 -6.88 1.02
CA LEU A 134 -26.07 -7.62 0.92
C LEU A 134 -25.85 -9.14 1.05
N ASN A 135 -24.81 -9.67 0.44
CA ASN A 135 -24.43 -11.08 0.53
C ASN A 135 -23.75 -11.45 1.87
N ARG A 136 -23.64 -10.51 2.81
CA ARG A 136 -22.96 -10.67 4.12
C ARG A 136 -21.52 -11.16 4.03
N LEU A 137 -20.83 -10.89 2.92
CA LEU A 137 -19.39 -11.14 2.79
C LEU A 137 -18.57 -10.07 3.54
N ILE A 138 -19.13 -8.87 3.68
CA ILE A 138 -18.59 -7.78 4.49
C ILE A 138 -19.62 -7.46 5.59
N PRO A 139 -19.19 -7.31 6.86
CA PRO A 139 -20.08 -6.90 7.94
C PRO A 139 -20.62 -5.48 7.72
N VAL A 140 -21.88 -5.25 8.06
CA VAL A 140 -22.57 -3.95 7.88
C VAL A 140 -21.89 -2.81 8.64
N GLN A 141 -21.12 -3.13 9.69
CA GLN A 141 -20.36 -2.20 10.53
C GLN A 141 -19.18 -1.55 9.78
N GLU A 142 -18.57 -2.27 8.84
CA GLU A 142 -17.44 -1.77 8.03
C GLU A 142 -17.91 -0.96 6.81
N ALA A 143 -19.20 -1.05 6.47
CA ALA A 143 -19.78 -0.30 5.37
C ALA A 143 -19.71 1.22 5.62
N PRO A 144 -19.57 2.02 4.54
CA PRO A 144 -19.66 3.49 4.59
C PRO A 144 -20.92 3.97 5.32
N VAL A 145 -20.81 5.10 6.01
CA VAL A 145 -21.87 5.63 6.89
C VAL A 145 -23.15 5.95 6.14
N GLU A 146 -23.05 6.37 4.87
CA GLU A 146 -24.19 6.64 4.00
C GLU A 146 -25.03 5.38 3.73
N ILE A 147 -24.34 4.25 3.52
CA ILE A 147 -24.97 2.96 3.28
C ILE A 147 -25.54 2.43 4.59
N ARG A 148 -24.79 2.50 5.69
CA ARG A 148 -25.22 2.01 7.02
C ARG A 148 -26.53 2.63 7.50
N ARG A 149 -26.79 3.90 7.15
CA ARG A 149 -28.02 4.62 7.52
C ARG A 149 -29.27 4.09 6.82
N TYR A 150 -29.15 3.29 5.76
CA TYR A 150 -30.30 2.78 5.04
C TYR A 150 -31.10 1.79 5.91
N PRO A 151 -32.46 1.85 5.92
CA PRO A 151 -33.28 1.10 6.88
C PRO A 151 -33.06 -0.42 6.89
N LEU A 152 -32.79 -1.02 5.72
CA LEU A 152 -32.51 -2.45 5.61
C LEU A 152 -31.28 -2.86 6.42
N PHE A 153 -30.23 -2.04 6.40
CA PHE A 153 -28.98 -2.33 7.10
C PHE A 153 -29.13 -2.08 8.61
N GLN A 154 -29.94 -1.11 9.02
CA GLN A 154 -30.30 -0.93 10.43
C GLN A 154 -31.05 -2.16 10.98
N LEU A 155 -31.95 -2.75 10.19
CA LEU A 155 -32.63 -3.99 10.55
C LEU A 155 -31.64 -5.14 10.72
N TYR A 156 -30.65 -5.28 9.82
CA TYR A 156 -29.61 -6.29 9.96
C TYR A 156 -28.80 -6.11 11.24
N LEU A 157 -28.37 -4.89 11.57
CA LEU A 157 -27.66 -4.60 12.82
C LEU A 157 -28.51 -4.97 14.04
N TYR A 158 -29.81 -4.66 14.02
CA TYR A 158 -30.74 -5.02 15.09
C TYR A 158 -30.90 -6.54 15.22
N CYS A 159 -31.08 -7.26 14.11
CA CYS A 159 -31.16 -8.71 14.12
C CYS A 159 -29.85 -9.36 14.61
N ASP A 160 -28.70 -8.84 14.18
CA ASP A 160 -27.39 -9.33 14.59
C ASP A 160 -27.18 -9.13 16.10
N ALA A 161 -27.61 -7.99 16.67
CA ALA A 161 -27.59 -7.75 18.11
C ALA A 161 -28.43 -8.78 18.89
N ILE A 162 -29.65 -9.10 18.41
CA ILE A 162 -30.49 -10.14 19.02
C ILE A 162 -29.83 -11.52 18.94
N ILE A 163 -29.19 -11.84 17.81
CA ILE A 163 -28.49 -13.11 17.60
C ILE A 163 -27.30 -13.20 18.56
N GLU A 164 -26.52 -12.14 18.71
CA GLU A 164 -25.40 -12.07 19.65
C GLU A 164 -25.85 -12.24 21.09
N GLU A 165 -26.91 -11.57 21.53
CA GLU A 165 -27.47 -11.78 22.87
C GLU A 165 -27.87 -13.24 23.11
N LYS A 166 -28.53 -13.86 22.13
CA LYS A 166 -28.89 -15.28 22.22
C LYS A 166 -27.66 -16.18 22.25
N ARG A 167 -26.61 -15.87 21.49
CA ARG A 167 -25.33 -16.61 21.50
C ARG A 167 -24.61 -16.44 22.83
N LYS A 168 -24.54 -15.23 23.39
CA LYS A 168 -23.96 -14.95 24.72
C LYS A 168 -24.70 -15.72 25.82
N LYS A 169 -26.04 -15.79 25.76
CA LYS A 169 -26.84 -16.58 26.71
C LYS A 169 -26.63 -18.10 26.56
N ARG A 170 -26.24 -18.56 25.38
CA ARG A 170 -26.01 -19.99 25.05
C ARG A 170 -24.54 -20.40 25.08
N SER A 171 -23.61 -19.49 25.33
CA SER A 171 -22.19 -19.81 25.31
C SER A 171 -21.95 -20.95 26.30
N PRO A 172 -21.39 -22.09 25.86
CA PRO A 172 -21.13 -23.19 26.75
C PRO A 172 -20.26 -22.67 27.88
N LYS A 173 -20.65 -22.93 29.13
CA LYS A 173 -19.75 -22.67 30.26
C LYS A 173 -18.49 -23.46 29.97
N GLN A 174 -17.36 -22.78 29.79
CA GLN A 174 -16.10 -23.48 29.61
C GLN A 174 -15.93 -24.42 30.82
N ILE A 175 -15.90 -25.72 30.54
CA ILE A 175 -15.56 -26.70 31.56
C ILE A 175 -14.10 -26.39 31.90
N LYS A 176 -13.86 -25.88 33.11
CA LYS A 176 -12.48 -25.72 33.61
C LYS A 176 -11.93 -27.12 33.79
N ILE A 177 -11.20 -27.61 32.79
CA ILE A 177 -10.44 -28.85 32.90
C ILE A 177 -9.37 -28.57 33.96
N ALA A 178 -9.29 -29.42 34.99
CA ALA A 178 -8.25 -29.29 36.00
C ALA A 178 -6.88 -29.36 35.31
N GLN A 179 -5.96 -28.47 35.67
CA GLN A 179 -4.61 -28.42 35.07
C GLN A 179 -3.88 -29.75 35.16
N SER A 180 -4.14 -30.54 36.21
CA SER A 180 -3.62 -31.91 36.36
C SER A 180 -4.04 -32.86 35.24
N LEU A 181 -5.25 -32.71 34.69
CA LEU A 181 -5.70 -33.51 33.55
C LEU A 181 -4.97 -33.08 32.27
N TYR A 182 -4.70 -31.79 32.09
CA TYR A 182 -3.92 -31.29 30.97
C TYR A 182 -2.46 -31.76 31.03
N ARG A 183 -1.87 -31.78 32.23
CA ARG A 183 -0.52 -32.30 32.52
C ARG A 183 -0.33 -33.76 32.09
N ASN A 184 -1.38 -34.57 32.16
CA ASN A 184 -1.33 -35.99 31.77
C ASN A 184 -1.46 -36.20 30.26
N LEU A 185 -2.22 -35.35 29.55
CA LEU A 185 -2.36 -35.42 28.10
C LEU A 185 -1.18 -34.76 27.37
N TYR A 186 -0.59 -33.74 27.97
CA TYR A 186 0.56 -32.99 27.47
C TYR A 186 1.59 -32.84 28.60
N PRO A 187 2.42 -33.85 28.84
CA PRO A 187 3.50 -33.74 29.81
C PRO A 187 4.53 -32.73 29.29
N HIS A 188 4.49 -31.51 29.83
CA HIS A 188 5.55 -30.52 29.60
C HIS A 188 6.83 -31.01 30.28
N THR A 189 7.95 -30.92 29.56
CA THR A 189 9.27 -31.16 30.13
C THR A 189 9.53 -30.10 31.20
N GLU A 190 10.13 -30.51 32.33
CA GLU A 190 10.41 -29.69 33.53
C GLU A 190 11.07 -28.33 33.24
N THR A 191 11.66 -28.17 32.06
CA THR A 191 12.21 -26.92 31.52
C THR A 191 11.17 -25.79 31.42
N GLU A 192 9.90 -26.07 31.14
CA GLU A 192 8.86 -25.02 31.02
C GLU A 192 8.20 -24.64 32.36
N GLU A 193 8.36 -25.46 33.42
CA GLU A 193 7.82 -25.12 34.75
C GLU A 193 8.52 -23.93 35.40
N LYS A 194 9.76 -23.64 35.00
CA LYS A 194 10.50 -22.48 35.50
C LYS A 194 10.03 -21.14 34.92
N LEU A 195 9.21 -21.15 33.87
CA LEU A 195 8.63 -19.93 33.30
C LEU A 195 7.28 -19.53 33.89
N GLY A 196 6.62 -20.42 34.65
CA GLY A 196 5.25 -20.23 35.12
C GLY A 196 5.08 -20.08 36.64
N THR A 197 6.15 -20.21 37.41
CA THR A 197 6.08 -19.92 38.84
C THR A 197 6.38 -18.44 38.99
N GLU A 198 5.38 -17.62 39.34
CA GLU A 198 5.58 -16.28 39.87
C GLU A 198 6.28 -16.40 41.24
N GLU A 199 7.54 -16.85 41.24
CA GLU A 199 8.47 -16.44 42.27
C GLU A 199 8.63 -14.94 42.07
N THR A 200 8.07 -14.16 42.99
CA THR A 200 8.38 -12.75 43.11
C THR A 200 9.86 -12.68 43.50
N GLU A 201 10.75 -12.76 42.51
CA GLU A 201 12.17 -12.55 42.67
C GLU A 201 12.37 -11.14 43.24
N VAL A 202 12.65 -11.05 44.54
CA VAL A 202 12.96 -9.77 45.18
C VAL A 202 14.40 -9.44 44.86
N TYR A 203 14.61 -8.62 43.82
CA TYR A 203 15.94 -8.16 43.43
C TYR A 203 16.55 -7.30 44.55
N MET A 204 17.70 -7.72 45.08
CA MET A 204 18.41 -7.06 46.18
C MET A 204 19.73 -6.42 45.71
N LYS A 205 19.98 -5.19 46.14
CA LYS A 205 21.21 -4.43 45.89
C LYS A 205 22.11 -4.48 47.12
N ARG A 206 23.40 -4.76 46.92
CA ARG A 206 24.40 -4.65 47.99
C ARG A 206 24.78 -3.19 48.19
N VAL A 207 24.45 -2.62 49.33
CA VAL A 207 24.84 -1.27 49.76
C VAL A 207 25.74 -1.38 50.98
N HIS A 208 26.85 -0.64 51.02
CA HIS A 208 27.75 -0.64 52.16
C HIS A 208 27.37 0.48 53.12
N VAL A 209 26.87 0.13 54.30
CA VAL A 209 26.60 1.09 55.38
C VAL A 209 27.59 0.80 56.51
N ASN A 210 28.40 1.78 56.89
CA ASN A 210 29.42 1.66 57.95
C ASN A 210 30.44 0.52 57.74
N GLY A 211 30.82 0.23 56.50
CA GLY A 211 31.88 -0.75 56.18
C GLY A 211 31.43 -2.22 56.16
N SER A 212 30.15 -2.51 56.39
CA SER A 212 29.57 -3.85 56.21
C SER A 212 28.62 -3.86 55.00
N PRO A 213 28.70 -4.85 54.10
CA PRO A 213 27.74 -4.99 53.01
C PRO A 213 26.38 -5.46 53.54
N GLU A 214 25.34 -4.67 53.29
CA GLU A 214 23.95 -4.99 53.61
C GLU A 214 23.11 -5.09 52.32
N LEU A 215 22.15 -6.00 52.30
CA LEU A 215 21.27 -6.22 51.15
C LEU A 215 19.98 -5.41 51.32
N VAL A 216 19.74 -4.47 50.41
CA VAL A 216 18.54 -3.62 50.40
C VAL A 216 17.71 -3.95 49.15
N PRO A 217 16.39 -4.12 49.26
CA PRO A 217 15.53 -4.34 48.08
C PRO A 217 15.62 -3.15 47.12
N LEU A 218 15.68 -3.43 45.81
CA LEU A 218 15.66 -2.38 44.77
C LEU A 218 14.38 -1.53 44.91
N THR A 219 14.51 -0.25 44.60
CA THR A 219 13.34 0.63 44.49
C THR A 219 12.55 0.29 43.22
N ALA A 220 11.25 0.62 43.21
CA ALA A 220 10.38 0.32 42.07
C ALA A 220 10.85 0.96 40.75
N GLU A 221 11.53 2.10 40.81
CA GLU A 221 12.10 2.78 39.64
C GLU A 221 13.33 2.02 39.10
N GLU A 222 14.26 1.62 39.98
CA GLU A 222 15.44 0.82 39.59
C GLU A 222 15.05 -0.56 39.02
N LEU A 223 13.99 -1.18 39.57
CA LEU A 223 13.44 -2.44 39.05
C LEU A 223 12.83 -2.31 37.66
N ALA A 224 12.14 -1.19 37.39
CA ALA A 224 11.56 -0.94 36.08
C ALA A 224 12.64 -0.70 35.01
N GLU A 225 13.76 -0.08 35.39
CA GLU A 225 14.92 0.12 34.50
C GLU A 225 15.60 -1.19 34.15
N VAL A 226 15.91 -2.03 35.15
CA VAL A 226 16.52 -3.36 34.93
C VAL A 226 15.63 -4.23 34.05
N LYS A 227 14.32 -4.27 34.33
CA LYS A 227 13.38 -5.05 33.54
C LYS A 227 13.31 -4.56 32.08
N ARG A 228 13.32 -3.23 31.87
CA ARG A 228 13.32 -2.65 30.52
C ARG A 228 14.61 -2.97 29.76
N GLU A 229 15.75 -3.01 30.45
CA GLU A 229 17.04 -3.40 29.85
C GLU A 229 17.05 -4.89 29.48
N GLU A 230 16.59 -5.77 30.36
CA GLU A 230 16.46 -7.20 30.10
C GLU A 230 15.47 -7.51 28.95
N GLU A 231 14.32 -6.82 28.92
CA GLU A 231 13.37 -6.93 27.81
C GLU A 231 14.01 -6.49 26.49
N ALA A 232 14.74 -5.37 26.47
CA ALA A 232 15.44 -4.89 25.28
C ALA A 232 16.53 -5.86 24.81
N GLU A 233 17.30 -6.44 25.72
CA GLU A 233 18.30 -7.48 25.40
C GLU A 233 17.63 -8.74 24.84
N SER A 234 16.52 -9.17 25.45
CA SER A 234 15.77 -10.33 24.99
C SER A 234 15.16 -10.11 23.60
N ASP A 235 14.67 -8.91 23.31
CA ASP A 235 14.13 -8.54 22.01
C ASP A 235 15.22 -8.49 20.93
N ILE A 236 16.44 -8.09 21.28
CA ILE A 236 17.61 -8.18 20.39
C ILE A 236 17.96 -9.65 20.10
N VAL A 237 18.05 -10.50 21.13
CA VAL A 237 18.38 -11.93 20.98
C VAL A 237 17.32 -12.68 20.19
N ASN A 238 16.05 -12.36 20.41
CA ASN A 238 14.92 -12.94 19.70
C ASN A 238 14.74 -12.38 18.27
N GLY A 239 15.53 -11.36 17.89
CA GLY A 239 15.50 -10.74 16.56
C GLY A 239 14.31 -9.81 16.30
N TYR A 240 13.61 -9.37 17.35
CA TYR A 240 12.56 -8.35 17.25
C TYR A 240 13.14 -6.92 17.18
N MET A 241 14.31 -6.71 17.77
CA MET A 241 15.04 -5.44 17.74
C MET A 241 16.42 -5.63 17.09
N LEU A 242 16.84 -4.65 16.31
CA LEU A 242 18.15 -4.64 15.64
C LEU A 242 19.20 -4.07 16.59
N THR A 243 20.41 -4.63 16.63
CA THR A 243 21.51 -3.98 17.37
C THR A 243 21.86 -2.65 16.72
N GLN A 244 22.40 -1.71 17.50
CA GLN A 244 22.79 -0.40 16.96
C GLN A 244 23.77 -0.53 15.78
N GLU A 245 24.71 -1.47 15.87
CA GLU A 245 25.67 -1.74 14.80
C GLU A 245 25.04 -2.37 13.55
N GLU A 246 24.00 -3.19 13.71
CA GLU A 246 23.23 -3.73 12.59
C GLU A 246 22.31 -2.68 11.97
N TYR A 247 21.76 -1.77 12.76
CA TYR A 247 20.99 -0.62 12.28
C TYR A 247 21.88 0.31 11.46
N ASP A 248 23.07 0.63 11.96
CA ASP A 248 24.04 1.48 11.25
C ASP A 248 24.56 0.79 9.96
N ARG A 249 24.62 -0.55 9.92
CA ARG A 249 24.93 -1.31 8.70
C ARG A 249 23.78 -1.34 7.70
N LEU A 250 22.54 -1.49 8.18
CA LEU A 250 21.34 -1.54 7.33
C LEU A 250 20.98 -0.15 6.78
N HIS A 251 21.21 0.89 7.59
CA HIS A 251 21.01 2.29 7.27
C HIS A 251 22.34 3.00 7.02
N TYR A 252 23.23 2.38 6.24
CA TYR A 252 24.54 2.95 5.94
C TYR A 252 24.39 4.36 5.32
N GLU A 253 24.70 5.37 6.12
CA GLU A 253 24.91 6.75 5.69
C GLU A 253 26.38 6.90 5.26
N THR A 254 26.64 7.62 4.18
CA THR A 254 28.03 7.94 3.81
C THR A 254 28.64 8.89 4.84
N ALA A 255 29.95 8.77 5.09
CA ALA A 255 30.65 9.63 6.05
C ALA A 255 30.39 11.14 5.81
N ALA A 256 30.28 11.56 4.55
CA ALA A 256 29.95 12.94 4.19
C ALA A 256 28.56 13.40 4.67
N ILE A 257 27.55 12.51 4.68
CA ILE A 257 26.20 12.84 5.19
C ILE A 257 26.21 12.92 6.72
N LYS A 258 26.97 12.05 7.38
CA LYS A 258 27.17 12.10 8.84
C LYS A 258 27.86 13.41 9.25
N ASP A 259 28.92 13.76 8.54
CA ASP A 259 29.67 15.01 8.73
C ASP A 259 28.78 16.24 8.48
N LEU A 260 27.86 16.20 7.52
CA LEU A 260 26.90 17.27 7.29
C LEU A 260 25.91 17.42 8.47
N ARG A 261 25.47 16.30 9.07
CA ARG A 261 24.53 16.29 10.20
C ARG A 261 25.18 16.77 11.50
N GLU A 262 26.46 16.51 11.69
CA GLU A 262 27.22 16.91 12.88
C GLU A 262 27.73 18.37 12.82
N ALA A 263 27.60 19.05 11.69
CA ALA A 263 28.03 20.44 11.53
C ALA A 263 27.18 21.40 12.38
N GLN A 264 27.81 22.10 13.31
CA GLN A 264 27.14 23.08 14.19
C GLN A 264 27.04 24.49 13.58
N ASN A 265 27.86 24.78 12.57
CA ASN A 265 27.90 26.07 11.89
C ASN A 265 27.23 25.99 10.51
N VAL A 266 26.46 27.03 10.16
CA VAL A 266 25.66 27.09 8.94
C VAL A 266 26.54 27.17 7.70
N GLU A 267 27.63 27.93 7.74
CA GLU A 267 28.57 28.07 6.63
C GLU A 267 29.26 26.73 6.31
N ASP A 268 29.70 26.01 7.34
CA ASP A 268 30.33 24.69 7.21
C ASP A 268 29.34 23.64 6.68
N MET A 269 28.07 23.72 7.10
CA MET A 269 27.00 22.87 6.59
C MET A 269 26.79 23.09 5.09
N TYR A 270 26.73 24.34 4.64
CA TYR A 270 26.59 24.64 3.21
C TYR A 270 27.82 24.20 2.41
N ALA A 271 29.04 24.39 2.94
CA ALA A 271 30.26 23.93 2.28
C ALA A 271 30.27 22.40 2.07
N ARG A 272 29.94 21.62 3.11
CA ARG A 272 29.84 20.15 3.04
C ARG A 272 28.71 19.69 2.13
N ALA A 273 27.57 20.39 2.13
CA ALA A 273 26.47 20.10 1.20
C ALA A 273 26.87 20.35 -0.26
N HIS A 274 27.61 21.42 -0.53
CA HIS A 274 28.13 21.71 -1.86
C HIS A 274 29.15 20.67 -2.35
N GLU A 275 29.96 20.11 -1.46
CA GLU A 275 30.88 19.01 -1.78
C GLU A 275 30.12 17.74 -2.19
N ILE A 276 29.10 17.34 -1.42
CA ILE A 276 28.24 16.18 -1.74
C ILE A 276 27.53 16.38 -3.08
N LEU A 277 26.99 17.58 -3.31
CA LEU A 277 26.33 17.92 -4.58
C LEU A 277 27.32 17.94 -5.74
N GLY A 278 28.53 18.47 -5.54
CA GLY A 278 29.59 18.49 -6.55
C GLY A 278 29.97 17.09 -7.02
N ILE A 279 30.10 16.14 -6.08
CA ILE A 279 30.31 14.72 -6.37
C ILE A 279 29.13 14.16 -7.18
N LEU A 280 27.89 14.43 -6.79
CA LEU A 280 26.70 13.95 -7.50
C LEU A 280 26.59 14.50 -8.94
N TYR A 281 26.87 15.78 -9.14
CA TYR A 281 26.87 16.40 -10.47
C TYR A 281 28.00 15.84 -11.36
N SER A 282 29.16 15.51 -10.80
CA SER A 282 30.23 14.88 -11.58
C SER A 282 29.83 13.50 -12.14
N TYR A 283 29.01 12.72 -11.41
CA TYR A 283 28.47 11.46 -11.91
C TYR A 283 27.38 11.63 -12.99
N VAL A 284 26.71 12.79 -13.05
CA VAL A 284 25.70 13.09 -14.06
C VAL A 284 26.34 13.49 -15.40
N ASP A 285 27.52 14.14 -15.37
CA ASP A 285 28.24 14.54 -16.59
C ASP A 285 28.92 13.37 -17.32
N ASP A 286 29.30 12.30 -16.61
CA ASP A 286 29.86 11.09 -17.22
C ASP A 286 28.79 10.16 -17.85
N GLY A 287 27.49 10.52 -17.75
CA GLY A 287 26.36 9.66 -18.07
C GLY A 287 25.26 10.28 -18.93
N LYS A 288 25.52 10.47 -20.23
CA LYS A 288 24.53 10.54 -21.32
C LYS A 288 23.33 11.50 -21.15
N TYR A 289 23.54 12.82 -21.22
CA TYR A 289 22.50 13.72 -21.77
C TYR A 289 23.12 14.90 -22.55
N LYS A 290 23.42 14.69 -23.84
CA LYS A 290 23.52 15.81 -24.78
C LYS A 290 22.12 16.40 -24.98
N LYS A 291 21.82 17.54 -24.37
CA LYS A 291 20.68 18.39 -24.76
C LYS A 291 21.13 19.38 -25.84
N PRO A 292 20.35 19.59 -26.91
CA PRO A 292 20.71 20.50 -27.99
C PRO A 292 20.54 21.95 -27.55
N LEU A 293 21.53 22.78 -27.88
CA LEU A 293 21.45 24.24 -27.80
C LEU A 293 20.21 24.74 -28.56
N LYS A 294 19.44 25.60 -27.91
CA LYS A 294 18.60 26.58 -28.60
C LYS A 294 19.06 27.97 -28.22
N GLU A 295 19.52 28.69 -29.23
CA GLU A 295 19.65 30.14 -29.29
C GLU A 295 18.28 30.78 -29.05
N GLU A 296 18.21 31.81 -28.20
CA GLU A 296 17.93 33.18 -28.67
C GLU A 296 17.92 34.18 -27.50
N SER A 297 18.75 35.22 -27.69
CA SER A 297 18.56 36.63 -27.31
C SER A 297 17.38 37.04 -26.44
N SER A 298 17.69 37.63 -25.28
CA SER A 298 17.15 38.95 -24.95
C SER A 298 18.11 39.70 -24.01
N ALA A 299 18.51 40.89 -24.47
CA ALA A 299 19.29 41.86 -23.74
C ALA A 299 18.37 42.94 -23.12
N SER A 300 18.88 43.56 -22.05
CA SER A 300 18.43 44.79 -21.36
C SER A 300 17.17 44.65 -20.49
N SER A 301 17.10 45.18 -19.26
CA SER A 301 17.65 46.44 -18.73
C SER A 301 17.55 46.45 -17.17
N PRO A 302 17.93 47.51 -16.42
CA PRO A 302 19.24 47.70 -15.79
C PRO A 302 19.20 47.79 -14.23
N GLU A 303 20.38 47.71 -13.64
CA GLU A 303 20.69 48.06 -12.23
C GLU A 303 20.68 49.60 -12.02
N GLY A 304 20.37 50.02 -10.78
CA GLY A 304 20.74 51.34 -10.27
C GLY A 304 19.75 51.95 -9.27
N GLN A 305 19.89 51.63 -7.98
CA GLN A 305 19.47 52.52 -6.89
C GLN A 305 20.50 52.46 -5.77
N GLU A 306 21.29 53.53 -5.68
CA GLU A 306 22.24 53.80 -4.61
C GLU A 306 21.65 54.83 -3.63
N HIS A 307 21.93 54.56 -2.36
CA HIS A 307 22.29 55.48 -1.28
C HIS A 307 21.26 56.44 -0.63
N VAL A 308 20.97 56.05 0.62
CA VAL A 308 20.75 56.79 1.89
C VAL A 308 21.34 58.21 1.94
N ASP A 309 20.54 59.17 2.43
CA ASP A 309 20.89 60.07 3.55
C ASP A 309 19.66 60.86 4.06
N GLU A 310 19.32 60.68 5.34
CA GLU A 310 18.53 61.64 6.14
C GLU A 310 19.46 62.75 6.67
N PRO A 311 18.93 63.92 7.03
CA PRO A 311 19.05 64.24 8.46
C PRO A 311 17.88 65.02 9.10
N GLU A 312 17.98 64.97 10.42
CA GLU A 312 17.14 65.39 11.53
C GLU A 312 16.63 66.84 11.58
N THR A 313 15.53 66.97 12.31
CA THR A 313 14.92 68.17 12.90
C THR A 313 15.82 68.94 13.87
N ALA A 314 15.84 70.29 13.81
CA ALA A 314 15.77 71.19 14.97
C ALA A 314 15.60 72.68 14.61
N GLN A 315 14.55 73.28 15.18
CA GLN A 315 14.49 74.57 15.89
C GLN A 315 14.80 75.93 15.20
N SER A 316 13.73 76.75 15.13
CA SER A 316 13.57 78.13 15.64
C SER A 316 14.40 79.33 15.12
N THR A 317 13.73 80.49 15.13
CA THR A 317 14.24 81.88 15.27
C THR A 317 14.27 82.69 13.96
N THR A 318 13.28 83.56 13.64
CA THR A 318 13.03 84.97 14.08
C THR A 318 13.50 85.98 13.01
N GLN A 319 12.58 86.88 12.59
CA GLN A 319 12.70 88.29 12.10
C GLN A 319 13.80 88.61 11.06
N ASP A 320 13.60 89.45 10.04
CA ASP A 320 12.75 90.63 9.83
C ASP A 320 12.20 90.70 8.40
#